data_AF-A0AAW6P2P1-F1
#
_entry.id   AF-A0AAW6P2P1-F1
#
_cell.length_a   1.000
_cell.length_b   1.000
_cell.length_c   1.000
_cell.angle_alpha   90.00
_cell.angle_beta   90.00
_cell.angle_gamma   90.00
#
_symmetry.space_group_name_H-M   'P 1'
#
loop_
_entity.id
_entity.type
_entity.pdbx_description
1 polymer ?
#
loop_
_entity_poly.entity_id
_entity_poly.type
_entity_poly.pdbx_seq_one_letter_code
_entity_poly.pdbx_strand_id
1 'polypeptide(L)' 'MLRDRREAAREAAQQAAIEAGDPKFGTIIRNFQFKDIRPKATTEINDLKDASRLLGHTEEEITEKFYIHRGFVAKPAK' A
#
# COMPACT_ATOMS: atom_id res chain seq x y z
N MET A 1 -3.40 15.48 12.55
CA MET A 1 -4.26 14.73 11.59
C MET A 1 -4.09 13.22 11.79
N LEU A 2 -4.96 12.38 11.17
CA LEU A 2 -4.86 10.91 11.27
C LEU A 2 -3.53 10.36 10.74
N ARG A 3 -2.93 11.06 9.76
CA ARG A 3 -1.61 10.75 9.21
C ARG A 3 -0.51 10.80 10.27
N ASP A 4 -0.43 11.91 11.02
CA ASP A 4 0.59 12.14 12.04
C ASP A 4 0.51 11.10 13.17
N ARG A 5 -0.72 10.69 13.54
CA ARG A 5 -0.93 9.62 14.54
C ARG A 5 -0.39 8.26 14.07
N ARG A 6 -0.59 7.92 12.79
CA ARG A 6 -0.08 6.68 12.20
C ARG A 6 1.43 6.71 11.97
N GLU A 7 1.99 7.89 11.74
CA GLU A 7 3.44 8.09 11.60
C GLU A 7 4.14 7.90 12.95
N ALA A 8 3.66 8.57 14.00
CA ALA A 8 4.16 8.40 15.37
C ALA A 8 4.07 6.94 15.85
N ALA A 9 2.96 6.25 15.55
CA ALA A 9 2.81 4.84 15.91
C ALA A 9 3.82 3.92 15.20
N ARG A 10 4.17 4.20 13.94
CA ARG A 10 5.18 3.43 13.20
C ARG A 10 6.58 3.70 13.69
N GLU A 11 6.90 4.94 14.06
CA GLU A 11 8.18 5.28 14.68
C GLU A 11 8.37 4.55 16.02
N ALA A 12 7.34 4.54 16.86
CA ALA A 12 7.37 3.79 18.12
C ALA A 12 7.57 2.28 17.90
N ALA A 13 6.86 1.69 16.92
CA ALA A 13 6.99 0.28 16.59
C ALA A 13 8.34 -0.07 15.96
N GLN A 14 8.90 0.80 15.12
CA GLN A 14 10.27 0.64 14.59
C GLN A 14 11.27 0.61 15.74
N GLN A 15 11.17 1.56 16.67
CA GLN A 15 12.09 1.69 17.78
C GLN A 15 12.04 0.44 18.69
N ALA A 16 10.84 -0.06 18.99
CA ALA A 16 10.66 -1.30 19.74
C ALA A 16 11.31 -2.52 19.05
N ALA A 17 11.23 -2.61 17.71
CA ALA A 17 11.89 -3.68 16.96
C ALA A 17 13.42 -3.58 16.98
N ILE A 18 13.96 -2.37 16.92
CA ILE A 18 15.41 -2.13 17.05
C ILE A 18 15.88 -2.50 18.46
N GLU A 19 15.14 -2.12 19.50
CA GLU A 19 15.43 -2.46 20.90
C GLU A 19 15.35 -3.97 21.16
N ALA A 20 14.46 -4.68 20.46
CA ALA A 20 14.38 -6.14 20.48
C ALA A 20 15.51 -6.83 19.71
N GLY A 21 16.43 -6.08 19.09
CA GLY A 21 17.58 -6.61 18.35
C GLY A 21 17.29 -7.00 16.90
N ASP A 22 16.14 -6.61 16.35
CA ASP A 22 15.78 -6.86 14.94
C ASP A 22 15.67 -5.55 14.13
N PRO A 23 16.82 -4.97 13.72
CA PRO A 23 16.83 -3.75 12.92
C PRO A 23 16.26 -3.95 11.50
N LYS A 24 16.28 -5.18 10.98
CA LYS A 24 15.68 -5.50 9.68
C LYS A 24 14.17 -5.37 9.76
N PHE A 25 13.57 -5.92 10.81
CA PHE A 25 12.14 -5.80 11.05
C PHE A 25 11.71 -4.36 11.30
N GLY A 26 12.51 -3.57 12.03
CA GLY A 26 12.27 -2.13 12.18
C GLY A 26 12.20 -1.40 10.84
N THR A 27 13.08 -1.77 9.88
CA THR A 27 13.07 -1.18 8.53
C THR A 27 11.79 -1.53 7.76
N ILE A 28 11.29 -2.76 7.91
CA ILE A 28 10.02 -3.20 7.31
C ILE A 28 8.85 -2.39 7.88
N ILE A 29 8.80 -2.19 9.20
CA ILE A 29 7.75 -1.41 9.88
C ILE A 29 7.72 0.04 9.36
N ARG A 30 8.90 0.66 9.20
CA ARG A 30 8.99 2.04 8.69
C ARG A 30 8.50 2.16 7.25
N ASN A 31 8.83 1.18 6.42
CA ASN A 31 8.43 1.14 5.02
C ASN A 31 6.97 0.70 4.82
N PHE A 32 6.36 0.06 5.83
CA PHE A 32 4.96 -0.31 5.79
C PHE A 32 4.07 0.94 5.79
N GLN A 33 3.28 1.08 4.73
CA GLN A 33 2.26 2.11 4.62
C GLN A 33 0.90 1.42 4.49
N PHE A 34 -0.08 1.85 5.30
CA PHE A 34 -1.48 1.51 5.09
C PHE A 34 -1.98 2.23 3.83
N LYS A 35 -1.62 1.70 2.67
CA LYS A 35 -2.23 2.07 1.39
C LYS A 35 -3.55 1.32 1.25
N ASP A 36 -4.46 1.85 0.44
CA ASP A 36 -5.61 1.08 -0.01
C ASP A 36 -5.09 -0.22 -0.65
N ILE A 37 -5.43 -1.36 -0.05
CA ILE A 37 -4.96 -2.68 -0.47
C ILE A 37 -5.41 -2.99 -1.90
N ARG A 38 -6.53 -2.41 -2.33
CA ARG A 38 -7.15 -2.68 -3.63
C ARG A 38 -6.22 -2.31 -4.80
N PRO A 39 -5.80 -1.05 -5.01
CA PRO A 39 -4.90 -0.72 -6.12
C PRO A 39 -3.52 -1.37 -5.99
N LYS A 40 -3.05 -1.65 -4.78
CA LYS A 40 -1.76 -2.32 -4.58
C LYS A 40 -1.80 -3.79 -5.01
N ALA A 41 -2.81 -4.55 -4.57
CA ALA A 41 -3.00 -5.94 -4.97
C ALA A 41 -3.19 -6.06 -6.49
N THR A 42 -3.94 -5.14 -7.08
CA THR A 42 -4.14 -5.07 -8.54
C THR A 42 -2.85 -4.80 -9.31
N THR A 43 -1.97 -3.95 -8.76
CA THR A 43 -0.67 -3.61 -9.38
C THR A 43 0.35 -4.75 -9.27
N GLU A 44 0.23 -5.60 -8.25
CA GLU A 44 1.09 -6.77 -8.04
C GLU A 44 0.64 -7.99 -8.87
N ILE A 45 -0.64 -8.05 -9.25
CA ILE A 45 -1.17 -9.07 -10.17
C ILE A 45 -0.86 -8.66 -11.61
N ASN A 46 -0.13 -9.51 -12.34
CA ASN A 46 0.25 -9.25 -13.72
C ASN A 46 -0.90 -9.48 -14.73
N ASP A 47 -1.95 -10.21 -14.34
CA ASP A 47 -3.14 -10.47 -15.16
C ASP A 47 -4.32 -9.58 -14.72
N LEU A 48 -4.78 -8.73 -15.64
CA LEU A 48 -5.90 -7.81 -15.44
C LEU A 48 -7.19 -8.54 -15.04
N LYS A 49 -7.42 -9.75 -15.55
CA LYS A 49 -8.65 -10.51 -15.32
C LYS A 49 -8.71 -11.06 -13.91
N ASP A 50 -7.61 -11.60 -13.42
CA ASP A 50 -7.48 -12.06 -12.04
C ASP A 50 -7.58 -10.89 -11.05
N ALA A 51 -6.99 -9.76 -11.42
CA ALA A 51 -7.07 -8.55 -10.62
C ALA A 51 -8.51 -8.01 -10.55
N SER A 52 -9.24 -8.03 -11.68
CA SER A 52 -10.65 -7.64 -11.75
C SER A 52 -11.55 -8.56 -10.90
N ARG A 53 -11.30 -9.87 -10.97
CA ARG A 53 -11.99 -10.88 -10.15
C ARG A 53 -11.74 -10.68 -8.66
N LEU A 54 -10.51 -10.37 -8.26
CA LEU A 54 -10.16 -10.10 -6.86
C LEU A 54 -10.92 -8.90 -6.29
N LEU A 55 -11.14 -7.88 -7.12
CA LEU A 55 -11.87 -6.67 -6.74
C LEU A 55 -13.40 -6.83 -6.85
N GLY A 56 -13.87 -7.96 -7.39
CA GLY A 56 -15.30 -8.20 -7.60
C GLY A 56 -15.91 -7.30 -8.69
N HIS A 57 -15.11 -6.83 -9.65
CA HIS A 57 -15.60 -6.04 -10.77
C HIS A 57 -16.16 -6.96 -11.86
N THR A 58 -17.30 -6.56 -12.42
CA THR A 58 -17.91 -7.23 -13.58
C THR A 58 -17.20 -6.89 -14.88
N GLU A 59 -16.60 -5.71 -14.97
CA GLU A 59 -15.90 -5.22 -16.17
C GLU A 59 -14.44 -4.87 -15.82
N GLU A 60 -13.51 -5.36 -16.63
CA GLU A 60 -12.06 -5.17 -16.45
C GLU A 60 -11.62 -3.71 -16.63
N GLU A 61 -12.40 -2.90 -17.35
CA GLU A 61 -12.10 -1.49 -17.67
C GLU A 61 -12.00 -0.62 -16.40
N ILE A 62 -12.81 -0.91 -15.38
CA ILE A 62 -12.74 -0.21 -14.08
C ILE A 62 -11.42 -0.53 -13.39
N THR A 63 -11.00 -1.80 -13.44
CA THR A 63 -9.75 -2.29 -12.83
C THR A 63 -8.53 -1.67 -13.49
N GLU A 64 -8.50 -1.60 -14.83
CA GLU A 64 -7.41 -0.99 -15.58
C GLU A 64 -7.29 0.51 -15.30
N LYS A 65 -8.40 1.25 -15.35
CA LYS A 65 -8.39 2.71 -15.23
C LYS A 65 -8.14 3.23 -13.82
N PHE A 66 -8.68 2.55 -12.80
CA PHE A 66 -8.74 3.10 -11.44
C PHE A 66 -7.95 2.29 -10.42
N TYR A 67 -7.50 1.07 -10.74
CA TYR A 67 -6.87 0.20 -9.77
C TYR A 67 -5.45 -0.21 -10.15
N ILE A 68 -5.11 -0.33 -11.43
CA ILE A 68 -3.70 -0.48 -11.86
C ILE A 68 -3.04 0.89 -11.95
N HIS A 69 -1.95 1.11 -11.21
CA HIS A 69 -1.25 2.40 -11.15
C HIS A 69 0.23 2.31 -11.55
N ARG A 70 0.61 1.34 -12.39
CA ARG A 70 2.00 1.21 -12.87
C ARG A 70 2.45 2.53 -13.53
N GLY A 71 3.34 3.27 -12.87
CA GLY A 71 3.93 4.51 -13.38
C GLY A 71 3.07 5.78 -13.23
N PHE A 72 1.88 5.72 -12.64
CA PHE A 72 1.05 6.90 -12.43
C PHE A 72 1.53 7.70 -11.21
N VAL A 73 2.22 8.82 -11.45
CA VAL A 73 2.52 9.82 -10.42
C VAL A 73 1.25 10.66 -10.23
N ALA A 74 0.47 10.35 -9.20
CA ALA A 74 -0.66 11.19 -8.82
C ALA A 74 -0.11 12.56 -8.39
N LYS A 75 -0.46 13.62 -9.14
CA LYS A 75 -0.26 14.99 -8.67
C LYS A 75 -1.15 15.17 -7.44
N PRO A 76 -0.61 15.65 -6.31
CA PRO A 76 -1.44 15.89 -5.12
C PRO A 76 -2.57 16.84 -5.50
N ALA A 77 -3.80 16.47 -5.11
CA ALA A 77 -4.93 17.37 -5.22
C ALA A 77 -4.63 18.64 -4.41
N LYS A 78 -4.99 19.78 -4.99
CA LYS A 78 -4.72 21.12 -4.47
C LYS A 78 -5.31 21.35 -3.09
#